data_AF-A0A370HNW7-F1
#
_entry.id   AF-A0A370HNW7-F1
#
_cell.length_a   1.000
_cell.length_b   1.000
_cell.length_c   1.000
_cell.angle_alpha   90.00
_cell.angle_beta   90.00
_cell.angle_gamma   90.00
#
_symmetry.space_group_name_H-M   'P 1'
#
loop_
_entity.id
_entity.type
_entity.pdbx_description
1 polymer ?
#
loop_
_entity_poly.entity_id
_entity_poly.type
_entity_poly.pdbx_seq_one_letter_code
_entity_poly.pdbx_strand_id
1 'polypeptide(L)'
;MGRGSEVSGSVRRHLWRLANGMCHRCRCELDTGVAGSTPTAETAHIHALSDDGPRADPGMPIDERNSVENLLLLCSNCHDIIDKRKDPAEELRTYKVIHEHWCAVLRQAGRAWNIRYSSIDYVNLPRISMQTDGLGLQRIARDVGLDPTRTFRGQGFAVGTFVHRLQPIFENWNEQAVRLDAEHANVLEPGLTVAFDGPMRVMNPPRFPPRPLSGSWAQDPYLIFALGDRAVKIRFDPAWLTTTTATTDLDAARREPITYAGLGVVVSVSETEIKVSARLFGQPKSPVRALLEYARAGATRELDLADFGDDLSGSETREIVTTLSPEPTHRSGIVLHFDEDQVFPMQIEKEVFQRLRRVVPEYRRDLTTSPAFTLTAAALRQTGLPSTAAIAMNVLARTTLWKAVSVPSYDNMIRHKNVAVMVVAGLTVTQRQNLHDLLRHDIDWYLGALEYAPDEPIHKKLYEFPAKYHIAETNLHILYSAADSEFGDVRMSNDLIENWERSRLFAAVEWEEDLEHSERDSAEAGHILEALFAAYDPEAPAFDPEPQDEP
;
A
#
# COMPACT_ATOMS: atom_id res chain seq x y z
N MET A 1 18.41 39.68 -20.04
CA MET A 1 18.66 38.97 -18.76
C MET A 1 17.88 37.67 -18.81
N GLY A 2 18.56 36.55 -18.97
CA GLY A 2 17.98 35.26 -19.36
C GLY A 2 17.28 34.54 -18.21
N ARG A 3 16.32 33.67 -18.57
CA ARG A 3 15.48 32.82 -17.70
C ARG A 3 16.24 31.80 -16.82
N GLY A 4 17.56 31.93 -16.65
CA GLY A 4 18.43 30.96 -15.96
C GLY A 4 18.64 31.22 -14.47
N SER A 5 18.08 32.30 -13.90
CA SER A 5 18.27 32.67 -12.49
C SER A 5 17.20 32.13 -11.53
N GLU A 6 16.12 31.56 -12.06
CA GLU A 6 14.98 31.13 -11.26
C GLU A 6 14.88 29.60 -11.22
N VAL A 7 14.84 29.03 -10.01
CA VAL A 7 14.65 27.58 -9.84
C VAL A 7 13.31 27.19 -10.45
N SER A 8 13.33 26.26 -11.40
CA SER A 8 12.13 25.88 -12.14
C SER A 8 11.03 25.34 -11.20
N GLY A 9 9.76 25.54 -11.55
CA GLY A 9 8.64 25.04 -10.76
C GLY A 9 8.64 23.51 -10.58
N SER A 10 9.20 22.75 -11.53
CA SER A 10 9.37 21.30 -11.40
C SER A 10 10.38 20.94 -10.31
N VAL A 11 11.53 21.61 -10.29
CA VAL A 11 12.56 21.42 -9.27
C VAL A 11 12.05 21.84 -7.89
N ARG A 12 11.31 22.96 -7.78
CA ARG A 12 10.71 23.38 -6.50
C ARG A 12 9.73 22.35 -5.96
N ARG A 13 8.84 21.79 -6.80
CA ARG A 13 7.94 20.69 -6.41
C ARG A 13 8.70 19.44 -5.98
N HIS A 14 9.77 19.09 -6.69
CA HIS A 14 10.58 17.93 -6.37
C HIS A 14 11.30 18.09 -5.02
N LEU A 15 11.92 19.27 -4.78
CA LEU A 15 12.49 19.63 -3.48
C LEU A 15 11.45 19.56 -2.36
N TRP A 16 10.25 20.09 -2.60
CA TRP A 16 9.15 20.06 -1.63
C TRP A 16 8.73 18.63 -1.28
N ARG A 17 8.64 17.76 -2.29
CA ARG A 17 8.38 16.32 -2.11
C ARG A 17 9.48 15.69 -1.27
N LEU A 18 10.77 15.90 -1.59
CA LEU A 18 11.88 15.31 -0.84
C LEU A 18 11.89 15.76 0.63
N ALA A 19 11.63 17.05 0.86
CA ALA A 19 11.58 17.68 2.18
C ALA A 19 10.34 17.32 3.02
N ASN A 20 9.33 16.69 2.41
CA ASN A 20 8.03 16.40 3.02
C ASN A 20 7.32 17.64 3.60
N GLY A 21 7.47 18.80 2.96
CA GLY A 21 6.92 20.06 3.48
C GLY A 21 7.56 20.57 4.78
N MET A 22 8.74 20.05 5.16
CA MET A 22 9.42 20.37 6.42
C MET A 22 10.77 21.05 6.18
N CYS A 23 11.19 21.89 7.13
CA CYS A 23 12.50 22.53 7.09
C CYS A 23 13.63 21.50 7.21
N HIS A 24 14.59 21.51 6.28
CA HIS A 24 15.73 20.57 6.26
C HIS A 24 16.64 20.68 7.49
N ARG A 25 16.56 21.78 8.25
CA ARG A 25 17.41 22.02 9.40
C ARG A 25 16.70 21.78 10.73
N CYS A 26 15.51 22.37 10.93
CA CYS A 26 14.80 22.29 12.22
C CYS A 26 13.52 21.44 12.17
N ARG A 27 13.15 20.92 10.99
CA ARG A 27 11.95 20.09 10.78
C ARG A 27 10.64 20.73 11.22
N CYS A 28 10.54 22.06 11.29
CA CYS A 28 9.24 22.69 11.43
C CYS A 28 8.47 22.54 10.11
N GLU A 29 7.15 22.45 10.21
CA GLU A 29 6.24 22.47 9.05
C GLU A 29 6.38 23.79 8.29
N LEU A 30 6.26 23.72 6.97
CA LEU A 30 6.35 24.84 6.06
C LEU A 30 5.09 24.91 5.20
N ASP A 31 4.57 26.11 5.02
CA ASP A 31 3.47 26.36 4.09
C ASP A 31 4.00 26.78 2.71
N THR A 32 3.21 26.46 1.69
CA THR A 32 3.35 26.93 0.30
C THR A 32 3.03 28.42 0.11
N GLY A 33 2.56 29.12 1.15
CA GLY A 33 2.29 30.56 1.16
C GLY A 33 0.81 30.93 1.10
N VAL A 34 -0.08 30.03 1.54
CA VAL A 34 -1.54 30.24 1.58
C VAL A 34 -1.96 30.51 3.02
N ALA A 35 -1.75 31.74 3.47
CA ALA A 35 -2.27 32.35 4.71
C ALA A 35 -2.51 31.40 5.90
N GLY A 36 -1.49 31.21 6.74
CA GLY A 36 -1.56 30.47 8.00
C GLY A 36 -0.54 30.93 9.06
N SER A 37 -0.52 30.28 10.22
CA SER A 37 0.46 30.52 11.31
C SER A 37 1.81 29.80 11.12
N THR A 38 1.95 29.07 10.01
CA THR A 38 3.12 28.23 9.68
C THR A 38 4.10 29.03 8.81
N PRO A 39 5.43 28.94 9.03
CA PRO A 39 6.42 29.68 8.24
C PRO A 39 6.34 29.36 6.74
N THR A 40 6.47 30.38 5.89
CA THR A 40 6.58 30.19 4.44
C THR A 40 7.90 29.50 4.08
N ALA A 41 7.84 28.55 3.16
CA ALA A 41 9.01 27.82 2.70
C ALA A 41 9.93 28.70 1.83
N GLU A 42 11.22 28.72 2.15
CA GLU A 42 12.26 29.39 1.38
C GLU A 42 13.25 28.38 0.82
N THR A 43 13.72 28.64 -0.40
CA THR A 43 14.74 27.83 -1.06
C THR A 43 16.11 28.46 -0.84
N ALA A 44 17.03 27.70 -0.25
CA ALA A 44 18.42 28.12 -0.08
C ALA A 44 19.34 27.26 -0.94
N HIS A 45 20.37 27.87 -1.51
CA HIS A 45 21.41 27.18 -2.23
C HIS A 45 22.53 26.70 -1.30
N ILE A 46 22.98 25.46 -1.47
CA ILE A 46 24.16 24.91 -0.79
C ILE A 46 25.41 25.61 -1.31
N HIS A 47 25.66 25.55 -2.62
CA HIS A 47 26.60 26.41 -3.33
C HIS A 47 25.85 27.60 -3.93
N ALA A 48 26.29 28.82 -3.62
CA ALA A 48 25.59 30.03 -4.05
C ALA A 48 25.34 30.08 -5.56
N LEU A 49 24.20 30.68 -5.92
CA LEU A 49 23.86 30.95 -7.31
C LEU A 49 24.84 31.93 -7.97
N SER A 50 25.29 32.94 -7.23
CA SER A 50 26.26 33.94 -7.67
C SER A 50 27.70 33.51 -7.39
N ASP A 51 28.63 33.88 -8.28
CA ASP A 51 30.08 33.68 -8.09
C ASP A 51 30.65 34.47 -6.90
N ASP A 52 29.95 35.52 -6.46
CA ASP A 52 30.30 36.33 -5.29
C ASP A 52 29.54 35.93 -4.03
N GLY A 53 28.70 34.89 -4.11
CA GLY A 53 27.85 34.46 -3.00
C GLY A 53 28.57 33.62 -1.94
N PRO A 54 27.96 33.41 -0.76
CA PRO A 54 28.51 32.50 0.25
C PRO A 54 28.66 31.09 -0.34
N ARG A 55 29.86 30.49 -0.20
CA ARG A 55 30.16 29.14 -0.72
C ARG A 55 30.09 29.01 -2.26
N ALA A 56 30.29 30.11 -2.98
CA ALA A 56 30.33 30.09 -4.45
C ALA A 56 31.36 29.09 -4.97
N ASP A 57 30.96 28.34 -6.00
CA ASP A 57 31.84 27.48 -6.78
C ASP A 57 31.80 27.94 -8.24
N PRO A 58 32.75 28.79 -8.68
CA PRO A 58 32.81 29.30 -10.04
C PRO A 58 32.89 28.21 -11.12
N GLY A 59 33.31 26.99 -10.77
CA GLY A 59 33.36 25.85 -11.69
C GLY A 59 32.02 25.16 -11.91
N MET A 60 31.01 25.42 -11.06
CA MET A 60 29.71 24.75 -11.09
C MET A 60 28.77 25.40 -12.13
N PRO A 61 28.26 24.64 -13.13
CA PRO A 61 27.30 25.13 -14.11
C PRO A 61 26.00 25.66 -13.49
N ILE A 62 25.33 26.61 -14.14
CA ILE A 62 24.08 27.21 -13.63
C ILE A 62 22.96 26.18 -13.43
N ASP A 63 22.92 25.15 -14.28
CA ASP A 63 21.93 24.07 -14.19
C ASP A 63 22.16 23.19 -12.95
N GLU A 64 23.44 22.94 -12.59
CA GLU A 64 23.82 22.23 -11.38
C GLU A 64 23.59 23.10 -10.12
N ARG A 65 23.85 24.42 -10.20
CA ARG A 65 23.52 25.34 -9.09
C ARG A 65 22.02 25.35 -8.79
N ASN A 66 21.18 25.23 -9.82
CA ASN A 66 19.72 25.20 -9.67
C ASN A 66 19.14 23.79 -9.60
N SER A 67 19.96 22.74 -9.52
CA SER A 67 19.49 21.36 -9.41
C SER A 67 18.97 21.07 -8.00
N VAL A 68 18.09 20.07 -7.86
CA VAL A 68 17.52 19.73 -6.55
C VAL A 68 18.59 19.32 -5.54
N GLU A 69 19.70 18.76 -6.01
CA GLU A 69 20.83 18.29 -5.22
C GLU A 69 21.56 19.44 -4.52
N ASN A 70 21.55 20.65 -5.10
CA ASN A 70 22.18 21.84 -4.54
C ASN A 70 21.22 22.73 -3.73
N LEU A 71 19.98 22.30 -3.50
CA LEU A 71 18.95 23.11 -2.84
C LEU A 71 18.50 22.52 -1.49
N LEU A 72 18.19 23.42 -0.56
CA LEU A 72 17.55 23.15 0.72
C LEU A 72 16.19 23.87 0.77
N LEU A 73 15.22 23.24 1.44
CA LEU A 73 13.95 23.85 1.84
C LEU A 73 14.01 24.24 3.31
N LEU A 74 13.86 25.52 3.64
CA LEU A 74 14.04 26.05 4.99
C LEU A 74 12.87 26.96 5.40
N CYS A 75 12.65 27.12 6.70
CA CYS A 75 11.87 28.25 7.21
C CYS A 75 12.71 29.53 7.18
N SER A 76 12.06 30.69 7.15
CA SER A 76 12.72 32.00 7.14
C SER A 76 13.79 32.16 8.24
N ASN A 77 13.54 31.68 9.46
CA ASN A 77 14.52 31.73 10.54
C ASN A 77 15.77 30.86 10.26
N CYS A 78 15.61 29.66 9.70
CA CYS A 78 16.76 28.81 9.39
C CYS A 78 17.50 29.29 8.14
N HIS A 79 16.78 29.88 7.18
CA HIS A 79 17.35 30.50 5.99
C HIS A 79 18.26 31.67 6.39
N ASP A 80 17.74 32.62 7.19
CA ASP A 80 18.49 33.73 7.77
C ASP A 80 19.78 33.27 8.49
N ILE A 81 19.69 32.16 9.23
CA ILE A 81 20.84 31.61 9.96
C ILE A 81 21.90 31.11 8.97
N ILE A 82 21.52 30.39 7.92
CA ILE A 82 22.44 29.83 6.92
C ILE A 82 23.04 30.91 6.01
N ASP A 83 22.34 32.03 5.81
CA ASP A 83 22.85 33.18 5.07
C ASP A 83 23.86 33.98 5.93
N LYS A 84 23.58 34.17 7.22
CA LYS A 84 24.47 34.88 8.15
C LYS A 84 25.69 34.03 8.54
N ARG A 85 25.53 32.71 8.65
CA ARG A 85 26.60 31.78 8.98
C ARG A 85 27.24 31.25 7.71
N LYS A 86 28.57 31.41 7.59
CA LYS A 86 29.37 30.82 6.52
C LYS A 86 29.68 29.35 6.78
N ASP A 87 28.68 28.56 7.19
CA ASP A 87 28.83 27.11 7.35
C ASP A 87 29.28 26.52 5.99
N PRO A 88 30.21 25.54 5.95
CA PRO A 88 30.72 24.99 4.68
C PRO A 88 29.64 24.20 3.92
N ALA A 89 29.79 24.10 2.59
CA ALA A 89 28.82 23.40 1.74
C ALA A 89 28.61 21.93 2.13
N GLU A 90 29.65 21.25 2.62
CA GLU A 90 29.58 19.86 3.09
C GLU A 90 28.66 19.69 4.31
N GLU A 91 28.64 20.67 5.22
CA GLU A 91 27.74 20.64 6.38
C GLU A 91 26.27 20.77 5.94
N LEU A 92 26.01 21.67 4.98
CA LEU A 92 24.66 21.84 4.41
C LEU A 92 24.20 20.59 3.62
N ARG A 93 25.11 19.92 2.90
CA ARG A 93 24.84 18.62 2.28
C ARG A 93 24.49 17.55 3.33
N THR A 94 25.15 17.59 4.48
CA THR A 94 24.86 16.68 5.59
C THR A 94 23.43 16.91 6.13
N TYR A 95 23.02 18.16 6.35
CA TYR A 95 21.62 18.46 6.72
C TYR A 95 20.63 17.94 5.69
N LYS A 96 20.93 18.13 4.40
CA LYS A 96 20.10 17.62 3.30
C LYS A 96 19.93 16.11 3.37
N VAL A 97 21.05 15.38 3.37
CA VAL A 97 21.06 13.91 3.33
C VAL A 97 20.35 13.32 4.55
N ILE A 98 20.62 13.83 5.75
CA ILE A 98 19.97 13.37 6.98
C ILE A 98 18.46 13.60 6.91
N HIS A 99 18.03 14.79 6.49
CA HIS A 99 16.61 15.14 6.42
C HIS A 99 15.87 14.39 5.34
N GLU A 100 16.42 14.29 4.13
CA GLU A 100 15.80 13.58 3.02
C GLU A 100 15.76 12.09 3.26
N HIS A 101 16.78 11.51 3.89
CA HIS A 101 16.75 10.12 4.37
C HIS A 101 15.66 9.94 5.42
N TRP A 102 15.58 10.81 6.43
CA TRP A 102 14.50 10.79 7.42
C TRP A 102 13.10 10.89 6.77
N CYS A 103 12.91 11.80 5.82
CA CYS A 103 11.64 11.95 5.09
C CYS A 103 11.33 10.73 4.22
N ALA A 104 12.34 10.17 3.55
CA ALA A 104 12.19 8.97 2.73
C ALA A 104 11.79 7.78 3.60
N VAL A 105 12.48 7.58 4.73
CA VAL A 105 12.10 6.55 5.68
C VAL A 105 10.74 6.85 6.29
N LEU A 106 10.36 8.08 6.63
CA LEU A 106 9.00 8.37 7.11
C LEU A 106 7.91 8.00 6.09
N ARG A 107 8.15 8.30 4.81
CA ARG A 107 7.24 7.91 3.72
C ARG A 107 7.19 6.39 3.52
N GLN A 108 8.29 5.68 3.76
CA GLN A 108 8.40 4.23 3.57
C GLN A 108 7.97 3.43 4.81
N ALA A 109 8.21 3.97 6.00
CA ALA A 109 8.03 3.35 7.29
C ALA A 109 6.61 3.55 7.81
N GLY A 110 6.01 4.72 7.54
CA GLY A 110 4.56 4.87 7.59
C GLY A 110 3.99 3.97 6.50
N ARG A 111 3.58 2.76 6.89
CA ARG A 111 2.75 1.90 6.06
C ARG A 111 1.34 1.95 6.61
N ALA A 112 0.36 1.71 5.74
CA ALA A 112 -1.00 1.41 6.14
C ALA A 112 -0.98 0.28 7.17
N TRP A 113 -1.18 0.63 8.43
CA TRP A 113 -1.30 -0.31 9.52
C TRP A 113 -2.75 -0.73 9.63
N ASN A 114 -2.98 -2.03 9.46
CA ASN A 114 -4.23 -2.64 9.83
C ASN A 114 -3.94 -4.02 10.45
N ILE A 115 -4.89 -4.51 11.25
CA ILE A 115 -4.72 -5.78 11.92
C ILE A 115 -6.06 -6.41 12.28
N ARG A 116 -6.09 -7.74 12.28
CA ARG A 116 -7.23 -8.51 12.73
C ARG A 116 -7.06 -8.87 14.20
N TYR A 117 -7.88 -8.29 15.07
CA TYR A 117 -7.84 -8.62 16.49
C TYR A 117 -8.64 -9.88 16.79
N SER A 118 -8.15 -10.74 17.69
CA SER A 118 -8.96 -11.73 18.42
C SER A 118 -9.78 -11.05 19.52
N SER A 119 -9.13 -10.13 20.22
CA SER A 119 -9.69 -9.28 21.26
C SER A 119 -9.01 -7.92 21.18
N ILE A 120 -9.79 -6.86 21.39
CA ILE A 120 -9.26 -5.51 21.54
C ILE A 120 -9.23 -5.23 23.04
N ASP A 121 -8.06 -5.08 23.62
CA ASP A 121 -7.88 -5.08 25.08
C ASP A 121 -7.84 -3.65 25.65
N TYR A 122 -7.36 -2.68 24.85
CA TYR A 122 -7.24 -1.28 25.22
C TYR A 122 -7.56 -0.37 24.03
N VAL A 123 -8.43 0.63 24.25
CA VAL A 123 -8.70 1.68 23.25
C VAL A 123 -8.82 3.03 23.95
N ASN A 124 -7.87 3.93 23.70
CA ASN A 124 -7.99 5.32 24.09
C ASN A 124 -8.86 6.07 23.08
N LEU A 125 -10.18 6.01 23.28
CA LEU A 125 -11.15 6.47 22.29
C LEU A 125 -10.93 7.93 21.84
N PRO A 126 -10.70 8.91 22.72
CA PRO A 126 -10.39 10.28 22.29
C PRO A 126 -9.16 10.38 21.41
N ARG A 127 -8.09 9.64 21.73
CA ARG A 127 -6.81 9.77 21.03
C ARG A 127 -6.75 9.01 19.71
N ILE A 128 -7.45 7.87 19.61
CA ILE A 128 -7.58 7.14 18.34
C ILE A 128 -8.56 7.85 17.39
N SER A 129 -9.54 8.58 17.92
CA SER A 129 -10.49 9.37 17.10
C SER A 129 -9.87 10.59 16.43
N MET A 130 -8.65 10.97 16.81
CA MET A 130 -7.88 12.07 16.20
C MET A 130 -7.04 11.62 15.00
N GLN A 131 -7.12 10.35 14.61
CA GLN A 131 -6.42 9.78 13.44
C GLN A 131 -7.27 9.87 12.17
N THR A 132 -6.67 9.56 11.02
CA THR A 132 -7.24 9.77 9.67
C THR A 132 -8.64 9.14 9.51
N ASP A 133 -8.88 7.97 10.09
CA ASP A 133 -10.17 7.25 10.05
C ASP A 133 -11.00 7.37 11.36
N GLY A 134 -10.59 8.28 12.26
CA GLY A 134 -11.10 8.47 13.63
C GLY A 134 -12.59 8.80 13.76
N LEU A 135 -13.18 9.45 12.77
CA LEU A 135 -14.57 9.93 12.81
C LEU A 135 -15.60 8.79 12.86
N GLY A 136 -15.29 7.64 12.26
CA GLY A 136 -16.14 6.45 12.29
C GLY A 136 -16.33 5.91 13.71
N LEU A 137 -15.26 5.92 14.51
CA LEU A 137 -15.26 5.43 15.89
C LEU A 137 -16.20 6.25 16.79
N GLN A 138 -16.19 7.57 16.63
CA GLN A 138 -17.05 8.50 17.38
C GLN A 138 -18.55 8.31 17.05
N ARG A 139 -18.86 7.97 15.80
CA ARG A 139 -20.23 7.67 15.39
C ARG A 139 -20.71 6.37 16.03
N ILE A 140 -19.90 5.30 15.94
CA ILE A 140 -20.25 4.00 16.52
C ILE A 140 -20.40 4.09 18.03
N ALA A 141 -19.52 4.82 18.72
CA ALA A 141 -19.62 5.04 20.16
C ALA A 141 -20.98 5.66 20.54
N ARG A 142 -21.38 6.74 19.83
CA ARG A 142 -22.68 7.39 20.05
C ARG A 142 -23.86 6.45 19.73
N ASP A 143 -23.78 5.70 18.63
CA ASP A 143 -24.85 4.80 18.19
C ASP A 143 -25.13 3.66 19.19
N VAL A 144 -24.11 3.21 19.92
CA VAL A 144 -24.27 2.19 20.99
C VAL A 144 -24.52 2.80 22.37
N GLY A 145 -24.66 4.13 22.46
CA GLY A 145 -24.94 4.86 23.70
C GLY A 145 -23.74 5.06 24.62
N LEU A 146 -22.51 4.97 24.11
CA LEU A 146 -21.30 5.35 24.84
C LEU A 146 -21.07 6.86 24.77
N ASP A 147 -20.64 7.43 25.89
CA ASP A 147 -20.05 8.75 25.96
C ASP A 147 -18.54 8.65 25.64
N PRO A 148 -18.10 9.12 24.46
CA PRO A 148 -16.71 8.99 24.03
C PRO A 148 -15.76 9.92 24.78
N THR A 149 -16.28 10.88 25.56
CA THR A 149 -15.49 11.81 26.37
C THR A 149 -15.14 11.25 27.75
N ARG A 150 -15.78 10.14 28.14
CA ARG A 150 -15.56 9.45 29.41
C ARG A 150 -14.85 8.13 29.20
N THR A 151 -14.12 7.69 30.21
CA THR A 151 -13.48 6.37 30.22
C THR A 151 -14.54 5.25 30.18
N PHE A 152 -14.19 4.05 29.72
CA PHE A 152 -15.15 2.94 29.59
C PHE A 152 -15.74 2.47 30.92
N ARG A 153 -15.07 2.81 32.04
CA ARG A 153 -15.56 2.49 33.37
C ARG A 153 -16.92 3.12 33.66
N GLY A 154 -17.88 2.28 34.05
CA GLY A 154 -19.22 2.73 34.44
C GLY A 154 -20.17 2.96 33.27
N GLN A 155 -19.76 2.64 32.04
CA GLN A 155 -20.62 2.76 30.85
C GLN A 155 -21.32 1.42 30.45
N GLY A 156 -21.14 0.36 31.25
CA GLY A 156 -21.92 -0.87 31.17
C GLY A 156 -21.68 -1.71 29.89
N PHE A 157 -22.73 -2.42 29.45
CA PHE A 157 -22.67 -3.36 28.31
C PHE A 157 -22.33 -2.69 26.97
N ALA A 158 -22.58 -1.38 26.85
CA ALA A 158 -22.31 -0.61 25.63
C ALA A 158 -20.84 -0.70 25.18
N VAL A 159 -19.89 -0.87 26.12
CA VAL A 159 -18.46 -1.06 25.83
C VAL A 159 -18.22 -2.36 25.04
N GLY A 160 -18.88 -3.46 25.41
CA GLY A 160 -18.74 -4.73 24.71
C GLY A 160 -19.31 -4.67 23.29
N THR A 161 -20.49 -4.06 23.12
CA THR A 161 -21.10 -3.85 21.80
C THR A 161 -20.25 -2.95 20.92
N PHE A 162 -19.65 -1.89 21.50
CA PHE A 162 -18.73 -1.01 20.82
C PHE A 162 -17.51 -1.75 20.27
N VAL A 163 -16.82 -2.49 21.13
CA VAL A 163 -15.61 -3.26 20.77
C VAL A 163 -15.91 -4.27 19.66
N HIS A 164 -17.05 -4.96 19.73
CA HIS A 164 -17.45 -5.89 18.68
C HIS A 164 -17.66 -5.21 17.31
N ARG A 165 -18.17 -3.97 17.30
CA ARG A 165 -18.31 -3.18 16.07
C ARG A 165 -16.98 -2.58 15.59
N LEU A 166 -15.99 -2.41 16.48
CA LEU A 166 -14.67 -1.89 16.11
C LEU A 166 -13.77 -2.91 15.44
N GLN A 167 -13.91 -4.18 15.80
CA GLN A 167 -13.06 -5.25 15.28
C GLN A 167 -12.90 -5.24 13.74
N PRO A 168 -13.97 -5.20 12.91
CA PRO A 168 -13.84 -5.17 11.45
C PRO A 168 -13.25 -3.85 10.90
N ILE A 169 -13.34 -2.76 11.67
CA ILE A 169 -12.80 -1.46 11.27
C ILE A 169 -11.28 -1.50 11.31
N PHE A 170 -10.68 -2.12 12.33
CA PHE A 170 -9.22 -2.20 12.42
C PHE A 170 -8.58 -3.12 11.38
N GLU A 171 -9.36 -3.99 10.73
CA GLU A 171 -8.92 -4.78 9.58
C GLU A 171 -8.78 -3.93 8.30
N ASN A 172 -9.42 -2.76 8.27
CA ASN A 172 -9.45 -1.84 7.11
C ASN A 172 -8.94 -0.44 7.45
N TRP A 173 -8.36 -0.27 8.64
CA TRP A 173 -7.88 1.02 9.12
C TRP A 173 -6.66 1.43 8.33
N ASN A 174 -6.67 2.61 7.71
CA ASN A 174 -5.56 3.06 6.89
C ASN A 174 -4.73 4.11 7.65
N GLU A 175 -4.14 3.71 8.77
CA GLU A 175 -3.24 4.59 9.51
C GLU A 175 -1.81 4.43 9.03
N GLN A 176 -1.16 5.54 8.69
CA GLN A 176 0.28 5.53 8.43
C GLN A 176 1.05 5.45 9.75
N ALA A 177 1.69 4.30 10.00
CA ALA A 177 2.42 4.05 11.24
C ALA A 177 3.78 3.39 11.01
N VAL A 178 4.81 3.92 11.66
CA VAL A 178 6.18 3.38 11.63
C VAL A 178 6.27 2.11 12.45
N ARG A 179 6.73 1.00 11.87
CA ARG A 179 6.92 -0.25 12.62
C ARG A 179 7.99 -0.08 13.71
N LEU A 180 7.73 -0.60 14.91
CA LEU A 180 8.73 -0.74 15.97
C LEU A 180 9.53 -2.02 15.76
N ASP A 181 10.41 -2.01 14.76
CA ASP A 181 11.35 -3.08 14.44
C ASP A 181 12.78 -2.54 14.23
N ALA A 182 13.74 -3.44 13.99
CA ALA A 182 15.15 -3.11 13.93
C ALA A 182 15.48 -2.24 12.71
N GLU A 183 14.77 -2.43 11.60
CA GLU A 183 14.93 -1.69 10.34
C GLU A 183 14.62 -0.21 10.54
N HIS A 184 13.55 0.10 11.28
CA HIS A 184 13.07 1.47 11.46
C HIS A 184 13.55 2.13 12.78
N ALA A 185 14.38 1.44 13.56
CA ALA A 185 14.74 1.88 14.91
C ALA A 185 15.52 3.21 14.95
N ASN A 186 16.18 3.60 13.85
CA ASN A 186 17.00 4.80 13.74
C ASN A 186 16.21 6.07 13.38
N VAL A 187 14.96 5.92 12.94
CA VAL A 187 14.11 7.06 12.55
C VAL A 187 13.07 7.43 13.59
N LEU A 188 13.03 6.69 14.71
CA LEU A 188 12.09 6.90 15.79
C LEU A 188 12.36 8.23 16.48
N GLU A 189 11.39 9.13 16.45
CA GLU A 189 11.44 10.43 17.09
C GLU A 189 10.14 10.71 17.88
N PRO A 190 10.20 11.54 18.93
CA PRO A 190 9.00 11.96 19.66
C PRO A 190 7.93 12.52 18.72
N GLY A 191 6.69 12.08 18.89
CA GLY A 191 5.54 12.48 18.08
C GLY A 191 5.19 11.52 16.95
N LEU A 192 6.08 10.60 16.55
CA LEU A 192 5.77 9.64 15.49
C LEU A 192 4.70 8.63 15.92
N THR A 193 3.71 8.43 15.05
CA THR A 193 2.79 7.29 15.15
C THR A 193 3.56 6.02 14.81
N VAL A 194 3.49 5.04 15.71
CA VAL A 194 4.19 3.76 15.57
C VAL A 194 3.25 2.58 15.73
N ALA A 195 3.51 1.54 14.95
CA ALA A 195 2.87 0.24 15.05
C ALA A 195 3.79 -0.73 15.78
N PHE A 196 3.23 -1.55 16.65
CA PHE A 196 3.96 -2.61 17.33
C PHE A 196 3.21 -3.93 17.20
N ASP A 197 3.96 -5.02 17.09
CA ASP A 197 3.46 -6.39 17.05
C ASP A 197 4.55 -7.31 17.61
N GLY A 198 4.17 -8.21 18.50
CA GLY A 198 5.05 -9.25 19.00
C GLY A 198 4.77 -9.66 20.44
N PRO A 199 5.55 -10.61 20.97
CA PRO A 199 5.45 -11.06 22.35
C PRO A 199 5.89 -9.96 23.31
N MET A 200 5.00 -9.55 24.21
CA MET A 200 5.24 -8.50 25.19
C MET A 200 4.94 -8.99 26.60
N ARG A 201 5.68 -8.45 27.56
CA ARG A 201 5.36 -8.60 28.99
C ARG A 201 4.70 -7.34 29.50
N VAL A 202 3.88 -7.45 30.54
CA VAL A 202 3.41 -6.26 31.27
C VAL A 202 4.28 -6.02 32.51
N MET A 203 4.57 -4.75 32.75
CA MET A 203 5.14 -4.26 34.00
C MET A 203 4.08 -3.46 34.74
N ASN A 204 4.10 -3.52 36.07
CA ASN A 204 3.13 -2.86 36.94
C ASN A 204 1.67 -3.12 36.52
N PRO A 205 1.21 -4.40 36.44
CA PRO A 205 -0.10 -4.72 35.91
C PRO A 205 -1.21 -3.92 36.60
N PRO A 206 -2.26 -3.55 35.84
CA PRO A 206 -3.34 -2.73 36.35
C PRO A 206 -4.00 -3.40 37.56
N ARG A 207 -4.05 -2.68 38.68
CA ARG A 207 -4.77 -3.13 39.89
C ARG A 207 -6.25 -2.88 39.71
N PHE A 208 -7.08 -3.75 40.29
CA PHE A 208 -8.52 -3.49 40.38
C PHE A 208 -8.85 -2.77 41.70
N PRO A 209 -9.60 -1.66 41.69
CA PRO A 209 -10.09 -0.94 40.51
C PRO A 209 -8.97 -0.17 39.79
N PRO A 210 -9.03 -0.04 38.45
CA PRO A 210 -8.03 0.70 37.68
C PRO A 210 -7.93 2.15 38.14
N ARG A 211 -6.69 2.60 38.33
CA ARG A 211 -6.36 3.98 38.71
C ARG A 211 -5.85 4.74 37.47
N PRO A 212 -6.16 6.04 37.34
CA PRO A 212 -5.54 6.88 36.32
C PRO A 212 -4.00 6.86 36.43
N LEU A 213 -3.33 7.19 35.33
CA LEU A 213 -1.89 7.30 35.29
C LEU A 213 -1.36 8.30 36.33
N SER A 214 -0.34 7.91 37.07
CA SER A 214 0.41 8.77 37.99
C SER A 214 1.39 9.69 37.26
N GLY A 215 1.77 9.32 36.03
CA GLY A 215 2.82 9.97 35.25
C GLY A 215 4.21 9.33 35.46
N SER A 216 4.36 8.44 36.44
CA SER A 216 5.60 7.74 36.75
C SER A 216 5.67 6.35 36.14
N TRP A 217 6.67 6.09 35.30
CA TRP A 217 6.94 4.76 34.73
C TRP A 217 7.24 3.68 35.77
N ALA A 218 7.67 4.06 36.98
CA ALA A 218 7.91 3.11 38.06
C ALA A 218 6.60 2.57 38.67
N GLN A 219 5.48 3.26 38.47
CA GLN A 219 4.18 2.93 39.07
C GLN A 219 3.12 2.60 38.03
N ASP A 220 3.17 3.28 36.88
CA ASP A 220 2.20 3.14 35.80
C ASP A 220 2.39 1.82 35.05
N PRO A 221 1.29 1.21 34.54
CA PRO A 221 1.37 0.01 33.72
C PRO A 221 1.93 0.31 32.33
N TYR A 222 2.76 -0.60 31.84
CA TYR A 222 3.27 -0.56 30.48
C TYR A 222 3.59 -1.96 29.96
N LEU A 223 3.43 -2.15 28.64
CA LEU A 223 3.97 -3.31 27.93
C LEU A 223 5.46 -3.10 27.63
N ILE A 224 6.24 -4.17 27.65
CA ILE A 224 7.68 -4.12 27.37
C ILE A 224 8.12 -5.28 26.48
N PHE A 225 8.99 -4.96 25.52
CA PHE A 225 9.77 -5.91 24.72
C PHE A 225 11.13 -5.31 24.34
N ALA A 226 12.04 -6.15 23.82
CA ALA A 226 13.37 -5.73 23.39
C ALA A 226 13.40 -5.42 21.90
N LEU A 227 14.11 -4.36 21.51
CA LEU A 227 14.35 -3.96 20.13
C LEU A 227 15.84 -3.67 19.93
N GLY A 228 16.57 -4.68 19.44
CA GLY A 228 18.04 -4.67 19.49
C GLY A 228 18.51 -4.49 20.93
N ASP A 229 19.39 -3.51 21.15
CA ASP A 229 19.91 -3.18 22.49
C ASP A 229 18.98 -2.26 23.32
N ARG A 230 17.85 -1.82 22.74
CA ARG A 230 16.91 -0.89 23.38
C ARG A 230 15.70 -1.61 23.97
N ALA A 231 15.19 -1.12 25.10
CA ALA A 231 13.90 -1.56 25.65
C ALA A 231 12.77 -0.66 25.15
N VAL A 232 11.76 -1.24 24.51
CA VAL A 232 10.54 -0.53 24.11
C VAL A 232 9.53 -0.62 25.25
N LYS A 233 9.10 0.52 25.79
CA LYS A 233 8.11 0.63 26.87
C LYS A 233 6.85 1.33 26.38
N ILE A 234 5.74 0.62 26.34
CA ILE A 234 4.46 1.12 25.83
C ILE A 234 3.49 1.34 27.00
N ARG A 235 3.33 2.58 27.44
CA ARG A 235 2.42 2.95 28.54
C ARG A 235 0.99 3.06 28.06
N PHE A 236 0.05 2.59 28.88
CA PHE A 236 -1.39 2.68 28.63
C PHE A 236 -2.13 3.05 29.91
N ASP A 237 -3.27 3.73 29.77
CA ASP A 237 -4.12 4.11 30.90
C ASP A 237 -5.15 2.99 31.19
N PRO A 238 -5.09 2.31 32.35
CA PRO A 238 -6.00 1.22 32.70
C PRO A 238 -7.48 1.59 32.68
N ALA A 239 -7.82 2.89 32.78
CA ALA A 239 -9.21 3.33 32.70
C ALA A 239 -9.86 3.09 31.32
N TRP A 240 -9.05 2.87 30.29
CA TRP A 240 -9.46 2.62 28.90
C TRP A 240 -9.37 1.15 28.48
N LEU A 241 -9.21 0.22 29.44
CA LEU A 241 -9.34 -1.21 29.18
C LEU A 241 -10.79 -1.54 28.82
N THR A 242 -10.95 -2.38 27.81
CA THR A 242 -12.25 -2.68 27.20
C THR A 242 -13.07 -3.69 27.98
N THR A 243 -12.40 -4.65 28.64
CA THR A 243 -13.04 -5.80 29.28
C THR A 243 -12.29 -6.23 30.54
N THR A 244 -12.95 -7.05 31.37
CA THR A 244 -12.29 -7.75 32.48
C THR A 244 -11.28 -8.77 31.97
N THR A 245 -11.56 -9.41 30.83
CA THR A 245 -10.64 -10.37 30.18
C THR A 245 -9.31 -9.69 29.83
N ALA A 246 -9.33 -8.46 29.31
CA ALA A 246 -8.11 -7.68 29.07
C ALA A 246 -7.26 -7.51 30.33
N THR A 247 -7.89 -7.37 31.51
CA THR A 247 -7.16 -7.29 32.79
C THR A 247 -6.52 -8.63 33.15
N THR A 248 -7.23 -9.73 32.93
CA THR A 248 -6.73 -11.09 33.16
C THR A 248 -5.56 -11.43 32.24
N ASP A 249 -5.66 -11.09 30.96
CA ASP A 249 -4.62 -11.33 29.98
C ASP A 249 -3.37 -10.49 30.26
N LEU A 250 -3.54 -9.24 30.69
CA LEU A 250 -2.43 -8.42 31.16
C LEU A 250 -1.78 -9.01 32.43
N ASP A 251 -2.54 -9.51 33.42
CA ASP A 251 -1.92 -10.17 34.58
C ASP A 251 -1.16 -11.45 34.19
N ALA A 252 -1.67 -12.22 33.24
CA ALA A 252 -0.96 -13.37 32.66
C ALA A 252 0.34 -12.93 31.96
N ALA A 253 0.30 -11.85 31.19
CA ALA A 253 1.45 -11.26 30.48
C ALA A 253 2.60 -10.83 31.41
N ARG A 254 2.36 -10.73 32.73
CA ARG A 254 3.44 -10.50 33.71
C ARG A 254 4.34 -11.72 33.86
N ARG A 255 3.77 -12.93 33.78
CA ARG A 255 4.46 -14.20 34.01
C ARG A 255 5.11 -14.69 32.74
N GLU A 256 4.35 -14.69 31.65
CA GLU A 256 4.78 -15.19 30.34
C GLU A 256 4.46 -14.16 29.26
N PRO A 257 5.33 -13.94 28.26
CA PRO A 257 5.02 -13.01 27.17
C PRO A 257 3.76 -13.42 26.40
N ILE A 258 2.89 -12.45 26.11
CA ILE A 258 1.70 -12.62 25.28
C ILE A 258 1.86 -11.74 24.05
N THR A 259 1.43 -12.24 22.88
CA THR A 259 1.47 -11.45 21.65
C THR A 259 0.43 -10.35 21.70
N TYR A 260 0.89 -9.11 21.63
CA TYR A 260 0.05 -7.94 21.47
C TYR A 260 0.46 -7.20 20.22
N ALA A 261 -0.53 -6.56 19.59
CA ALA A 261 -0.30 -5.67 18.49
C ALA A 261 -1.16 -4.42 18.63
N GLY A 262 -0.71 -3.31 18.06
CA GLY A 262 -1.35 -2.03 18.30
C GLY A 262 -0.64 -0.82 17.73
N LEU A 263 -1.23 0.34 18.06
CA LEU A 263 -0.76 1.66 17.68
C LEU A 263 -0.41 2.49 18.91
N GLY A 264 0.64 3.29 18.76
CA GLY A 264 1.06 4.26 19.77
C GLY A 264 1.73 5.49 19.16
N VAL A 265 2.12 6.40 20.04
CA VAL A 265 2.93 7.57 19.68
C VAL A 265 4.21 7.55 20.49
N VAL A 266 5.34 7.73 19.83
CA VAL A 266 6.64 7.85 20.50
C VAL A 266 6.63 9.10 21.37
N VAL A 267 6.97 8.95 22.64
CA VAL A 267 7.05 10.04 23.62
C VAL A 267 8.49 10.50 23.80
N SER A 268 9.43 9.56 23.83
CA SER A 268 10.86 9.86 23.94
C SER A 268 11.69 8.68 23.42
N VAL A 269 12.86 8.99 22.87
CA VAL A 269 13.85 7.99 22.44
C VAL A 269 15.18 8.32 23.11
N SER A 270 15.85 7.31 23.65
CA SER A 270 17.21 7.37 24.17
C SER A 270 18.05 6.21 23.60
N GLU A 271 19.34 6.18 23.94
CA GLU A 271 20.24 5.09 23.57
C GLU A 271 19.81 3.73 24.13
N THR A 272 19.06 3.71 25.24
CA THR A 272 18.67 2.49 25.96
C THR A 272 17.17 2.20 25.93
N GLU A 273 16.32 3.22 25.70
CA GLU A 273 14.88 3.08 25.84
C GLU A 273 14.11 3.83 24.76
N ILE A 274 13.04 3.21 24.27
CA ILE A 274 12.03 3.86 23.44
C ILE A 274 10.73 3.87 24.24
N LYS A 275 10.20 5.05 24.54
CA LYS A 275 8.96 5.20 25.31
C LYS A 275 7.83 5.57 24.37
N VAL A 276 6.76 4.80 24.43
CA VAL A 276 5.58 4.93 23.58
C VAL A 276 4.34 5.10 24.46
N SER A 277 3.42 5.93 24.03
CA SER A 277 2.08 6.02 24.62
C SER A 277 1.10 5.29 23.71
N ALA A 278 0.48 4.22 24.22
CA ALA A 278 -0.50 3.45 23.47
C ALA A 278 -1.76 4.29 23.16
N ARG A 279 -2.28 4.12 21.95
CA ARG A 279 -3.63 4.54 21.53
C ARG A 279 -4.59 3.36 21.48
N LEU A 280 -4.11 2.21 21.01
CA LEU A 280 -4.87 0.98 20.84
C LEU A 280 -3.93 -0.21 20.95
N PHE A 281 -4.38 -1.28 21.60
CA PHE A 281 -3.78 -2.60 21.40
C PHE A 281 -4.76 -3.71 21.75
N GLY A 282 -4.44 -4.89 21.28
CA GLY A 282 -5.15 -6.13 21.57
C GLY A 282 -4.34 -7.32 21.13
N GLN A 283 -4.91 -8.51 21.29
CA GLN A 283 -4.28 -9.74 20.83
C GLN A 283 -4.64 -9.96 19.36
N PRO A 284 -3.65 -10.10 18.46
CA PRO A 284 -3.93 -10.39 17.06
C PRO A 284 -4.61 -11.74 16.87
N LYS A 285 -5.23 -11.93 15.72
CA LYS A 285 -5.89 -13.16 15.35
C LYS A 285 -4.86 -14.17 14.91
N SER A 286 -4.75 -15.27 15.66
CA SER A 286 -3.78 -16.30 15.29
C SER A 286 -4.17 -16.92 13.94
N PRO A 287 -3.18 -17.31 13.11
CA PRO A 287 -3.45 -17.97 11.84
C PRO A 287 -4.33 -19.23 12.00
N VAL A 288 -4.18 -19.97 13.11
CA VAL A 288 -4.99 -21.17 13.41
C VAL A 288 -6.46 -20.82 13.58
N ARG A 289 -6.74 -19.73 14.32
CA ARG A 289 -8.10 -19.27 14.54
C ARG A 289 -8.71 -18.72 13.26
N ALA A 290 -7.94 -17.98 12.46
CA ALA A 290 -8.36 -17.51 11.15
C ALA A 290 -8.72 -18.69 10.23
N LEU A 291 -7.85 -19.71 10.13
CA LEU A 291 -8.13 -20.94 9.36
C LEU A 291 -9.47 -21.58 9.78
N LEU A 292 -9.71 -21.76 11.08
CA LEU A 292 -10.95 -22.37 11.59
C LEU A 292 -12.22 -21.59 11.23
N GLU A 293 -12.14 -20.27 11.17
CA GLU A 293 -13.28 -19.43 10.78
C GLU A 293 -13.54 -19.51 9.27
N TYR A 294 -12.48 -19.47 8.46
CA TYR A 294 -12.55 -19.57 7.00
C TYR A 294 -12.95 -20.97 6.53
N ALA A 295 -12.58 -22.03 7.26
CA ALA A 295 -13.02 -23.39 6.99
C ALA A 295 -14.56 -23.53 6.93
N ARG A 296 -15.31 -22.67 7.63
CA ARG A 296 -16.78 -22.64 7.58
C ARG A 296 -17.33 -22.04 6.28
N ALA A 297 -16.55 -21.24 5.57
CA ALA A 297 -16.94 -20.61 4.31
C ALA A 297 -16.75 -21.53 3.09
N GLY A 298 -16.22 -22.75 3.29
CA GLY A 298 -16.06 -23.75 2.25
C GLY A 298 -14.76 -23.59 1.47
N ALA A 299 -13.70 -24.24 1.97
CA ALA A 299 -12.48 -24.51 1.21
C ALA A 299 -12.26 -26.01 1.09
N THR A 300 -11.89 -26.46 -0.10
CA THR A 300 -11.30 -27.78 -0.31
C THR A 300 -10.06 -27.63 -1.17
N ARG A 301 -8.88 -27.84 -0.53
CA ARG A 301 -7.53 -28.20 -1.03
C ARG A 301 -6.40 -27.22 -0.68
N GLU A 302 -5.26 -27.85 -0.31
CA GLU A 302 -3.88 -27.35 -0.11
C GLU A 302 -3.71 -25.86 0.24
N LEU A 303 -4.13 -25.46 1.45
CA LEU A 303 -3.75 -24.20 2.08
C LEU A 303 -2.92 -24.51 3.33
N ASP A 304 -1.89 -23.71 3.59
CA ASP A 304 -1.05 -23.80 4.78
C ASP A 304 -1.45 -22.76 5.82
N LEU A 305 -0.98 -22.97 7.05
CA LEU A 305 -1.23 -22.05 8.15
C LEU A 305 -0.72 -20.62 7.86
N ALA A 306 0.36 -20.50 7.07
CA ALA A 306 0.91 -19.22 6.65
C ALA A 306 -0.05 -18.41 5.78
N ASP A 307 -0.93 -19.06 5.00
CA ASP A 307 -1.93 -18.40 4.15
C ASP A 307 -3.00 -17.63 4.94
N PHE A 308 -3.01 -17.76 6.28
CA PHE A 308 -3.94 -17.08 7.18
C PHE A 308 -3.28 -16.06 8.09
N GLY A 309 -2.00 -15.77 7.88
CA GLY A 309 -1.24 -14.72 8.56
C GLY A 309 -1.77 -13.31 8.28
N ASP A 310 -1.40 -12.37 9.14
CA ASP A 310 -1.64 -10.95 8.94
C ASP A 310 -0.52 -10.36 8.06
N ASP A 311 -0.77 -10.24 6.75
CA ASP A 311 0.20 -9.69 5.79
C ASP A 311 0.31 -8.16 5.83
N LEU A 312 -0.48 -7.57 6.73
CA LEU A 312 -0.83 -6.17 6.74
C LEU A 312 -0.10 -5.36 7.82
N SER A 313 0.83 -6.02 8.52
CA SER A 313 2.03 -5.35 9.00
C SER A 313 3.17 -5.87 8.14
N GLY A 314 3.71 -5.06 7.21
CA GLY A 314 4.69 -5.51 6.21
C GLY A 314 5.76 -6.44 6.75
N SER A 315 5.58 -7.75 6.51
CA SER A 315 6.49 -8.80 6.93
C SER A 315 7.65 -8.82 5.95
N GLU A 316 8.84 -8.68 6.53
CA GLU A 316 10.19 -8.86 5.98
C GLU A 316 10.43 -8.27 4.60
N THR A 317 10.94 -7.03 4.58
CA THR A 317 11.87 -6.59 3.54
C THR A 317 13.04 -7.58 3.54
N ARG A 318 12.94 -8.68 2.77
CA ARG A 318 14.14 -9.42 2.40
C ARG A 318 14.98 -8.47 1.59
N GLU A 319 16.21 -8.21 2.05
CA GLU A 319 17.21 -7.48 1.30
C GLU A 319 17.17 -7.95 -0.16
N ILE A 320 17.08 -7.01 -1.09
CA ILE A 320 17.22 -7.27 -2.52
C ILE A 320 18.66 -7.76 -2.72
N VAL A 321 18.87 -9.05 -2.52
CA VAL A 321 20.09 -9.70 -2.93
C VAL A 321 19.93 -9.96 -4.42
N THR A 322 20.46 -9.04 -5.23
CA THR A 322 20.77 -9.30 -6.64
C THR A 322 21.88 -10.35 -6.73
N THR A 323 21.53 -11.60 -6.41
CA THR A 323 22.34 -12.77 -6.74
C THR A 323 21.96 -13.22 -8.14
N LEU A 324 22.80 -12.87 -9.10
CA LEU A 324 22.81 -13.44 -10.44
C LEU A 324 23.20 -14.93 -10.33
N SER A 325 22.23 -15.79 -10.08
CA SER A 325 22.35 -17.23 -10.27
C SER A 325 21.67 -17.64 -11.57
N PRO A 326 22.17 -18.65 -12.30
CA PRO A 326 21.51 -19.15 -13.50
C PRO A 326 20.21 -19.85 -13.11
N GLU A 327 19.09 -19.23 -13.44
CA GLU A 327 17.74 -19.64 -13.02
C GLU A 327 17.11 -20.68 -13.97
N PRO A 328 16.22 -21.55 -13.45
CA PRO A 328 15.42 -22.46 -14.26
C PRO A 328 14.54 -21.72 -15.27
N THR A 329 14.30 -22.36 -16.41
CA THR A 329 13.62 -21.83 -17.60
C THR A 329 12.09 -21.70 -17.47
N HIS A 330 11.51 -22.02 -16.32
CA HIS A 330 10.07 -21.96 -16.14
C HIS A 330 9.61 -20.51 -15.99
N ARG A 331 9.11 -19.93 -17.08
CA ARG A 331 8.46 -18.62 -17.09
C ARG A 331 6.99 -18.81 -16.74
N SER A 332 6.50 -18.09 -15.73
CA SER A 332 5.10 -18.10 -15.35
C SER A 332 4.53 -16.68 -15.26
N GLY A 333 3.19 -16.61 -15.19
CA GLY A 333 2.48 -15.36 -15.02
C GLY A 333 2.46 -14.89 -13.57
N ILE A 334 2.38 -13.58 -13.37
CA ILE A 334 2.05 -12.94 -12.09
C ILE A 334 0.80 -12.10 -12.27
N VAL A 335 -0.11 -12.18 -11.30
CA VAL A 335 -1.29 -11.34 -11.19
C VAL A 335 -0.99 -10.23 -10.19
N LEU A 336 -1.05 -8.98 -10.62
CA LEU A 336 -0.81 -7.79 -9.83
C LEU A 336 -2.15 -7.12 -9.50
N HIS A 337 -2.38 -6.77 -8.24
CA HIS A 337 -3.62 -6.15 -7.77
C HIS A 337 -3.36 -4.71 -7.31
N PHE A 338 -4.26 -3.79 -7.66
CA PHE A 338 -4.14 -2.36 -7.42
C PHE A 338 -5.48 -1.77 -6.96
N ASP A 339 -5.40 -0.67 -6.20
CA ASP A 339 -6.56 0.12 -5.79
C ASP A 339 -6.99 1.03 -6.94
N GLU A 340 -8.07 0.66 -7.63
CA GLU A 340 -8.53 1.36 -8.83
C GLU A 340 -8.95 2.80 -8.53
N ASP A 341 -9.50 3.05 -7.35
CA ASP A 341 -10.00 4.37 -6.97
C ASP A 341 -8.87 5.40 -6.76
N GLN A 342 -7.61 4.94 -6.67
CA GLN A 342 -6.42 5.75 -6.44
C GLN A 342 -5.58 5.99 -7.70
N VAL A 343 -6.00 5.47 -8.86
CA VAL A 343 -5.24 5.54 -10.10
C VAL A 343 -6.00 6.26 -11.21
N PHE A 344 -5.24 6.93 -12.08
CA PHE A 344 -5.78 7.50 -13.32
C PHE A 344 -5.56 6.52 -14.49
N PRO A 345 -6.30 6.67 -15.60
CA PRO A 345 -6.15 5.81 -16.78
C PRO A 345 -4.69 5.70 -17.25
N MET A 346 -4.27 4.47 -17.61
CA MET A 346 -2.91 4.09 -18.03
C MET A 346 -1.80 4.23 -16.96
N GLN A 347 -2.11 4.67 -15.75
CA GLN A 347 -1.10 4.85 -14.71
C GLN A 347 -0.50 3.51 -14.27
N ILE A 348 -1.34 2.48 -14.12
CA ILE A 348 -0.90 1.14 -13.72
C ILE A 348 0.12 0.60 -14.73
N GLU A 349 -0.23 0.61 -16.01
CA GLU A 349 0.62 0.08 -17.09
C GLU A 349 1.96 0.80 -17.14
N LYS A 350 1.95 2.14 -17.04
CA LYS A 350 3.19 2.94 -17.06
C LYS A 350 4.11 2.60 -15.90
N GLU A 351 3.58 2.51 -14.69
CA GLU A 351 4.39 2.20 -13.50
C GLU A 351 4.91 0.76 -13.55
N VAL A 352 4.07 -0.21 -13.95
CA VAL A 352 4.48 -1.62 -14.11
C VAL A 352 5.58 -1.73 -15.17
N PHE A 353 5.42 -1.13 -16.34
CA PHE A 353 6.42 -1.19 -17.42
C PHE A 353 7.75 -0.55 -17.01
N GLN A 354 7.71 0.56 -16.27
CA GLN A 354 8.91 1.16 -15.70
C GLN A 354 9.66 0.20 -14.76
N ARG A 355 8.96 -0.59 -13.94
CA ARG A 355 9.60 -1.55 -13.02
C ARG A 355 10.07 -2.79 -13.77
N LEU A 356 9.32 -3.28 -14.75
CA LEU A 356 9.74 -4.41 -15.59
C LEU A 356 11.08 -4.15 -16.28
N ARG A 357 11.34 -2.91 -16.72
CA ARG A 357 12.62 -2.52 -17.30
C ARG A 357 13.80 -2.64 -16.32
N ARG A 358 13.55 -2.45 -15.01
CA ARG A 358 14.57 -2.59 -13.95
C ARG A 358 14.78 -4.06 -13.56
N VAL A 359 13.74 -4.87 -13.65
CA VAL A 359 13.74 -6.29 -13.22
C VAL A 359 14.25 -7.22 -14.32
N VAL A 360 13.89 -6.94 -15.57
CA VAL A 360 14.21 -7.78 -16.73
C VAL A 360 15.22 -7.05 -17.61
N PRO A 361 16.45 -7.58 -17.76
CA PRO A 361 17.46 -7.01 -18.65
C PRO A 361 16.97 -6.92 -20.09
N GLU A 362 17.39 -5.89 -20.81
CA GLU A 362 16.87 -5.56 -22.16
C GLU A 362 16.87 -6.77 -23.10
N TYR A 363 18.01 -7.42 -23.26
CA TYR A 363 18.19 -8.59 -24.14
C TYR A 363 17.40 -9.85 -23.73
N ARG A 364 16.68 -9.84 -22.59
CA ARG A 364 15.83 -10.96 -22.14
C ARG A 364 14.35 -10.61 -22.06
N ARG A 365 13.96 -9.37 -22.37
CA ARG A 365 12.56 -8.95 -22.33
C ARG A 365 11.82 -9.58 -23.50
N ASP A 366 10.92 -10.46 -23.12
CA ASP A 366 9.95 -11.14 -23.97
C ASP A 366 8.79 -11.46 -23.03
N LEU A 367 7.94 -10.46 -22.86
CA LEU A 367 6.91 -10.39 -21.82
C LEU A 367 5.58 -10.00 -22.46
N THR A 368 4.51 -10.69 -22.11
CA THR A 368 3.15 -10.27 -22.46
C THR A 368 2.45 -9.72 -21.24
N THR A 369 1.66 -8.66 -21.45
CA THR A 369 0.86 -8.06 -20.39
C THR A 369 -0.57 -7.84 -20.84
N SER A 370 -1.51 -8.21 -19.98
CA SER A 370 -2.91 -7.84 -20.11
C SER A 370 -3.10 -6.43 -19.54
N PRO A 371 -4.02 -5.62 -20.09
CA PRO A 371 -4.29 -4.29 -19.56
C PRO A 371 -4.84 -4.39 -18.14
N ALA A 372 -4.71 -3.31 -17.36
CA ALA A 372 -5.32 -3.27 -16.04
C ALA A 372 -6.85 -3.26 -16.18
N PHE A 373 -7.55 -4.21 -15.55
CA PHE A 373 -9.01 -4.30 -15.57
C PHE A 373 -9.59 -4.45 -14.16
N THR A 374 -10.82 -3.99 -13.96
CA THR A 374 -11.51 -4.09 -12.67
C THR A 374 -12.08 -5.48 -12.44
N LEU A 375 -11.83 -6.06 -11.27
CA LEU A 375 -12.62 -7.18 -10.77
C LEU A 375 -14.02 -6.69 -10.37
N THR A 376 -14.93 -6.71 -11.33
CA THR A 376 -16.30 -6.25 -11.12
C THR A 376 -17.07 -7.18 -10.17
N ALA A 377 -18.09 -6.66 -9.49
CA ALA A 377 -19.02 -7.48 -8.73
C ALA A 377 -19.72 -8.56 -9.58
N ALA A 378 -19.86 -8.33 -10.89
CA ALA A 378 -20.37 -9.34 -11.83
C ALA A 378 -19.36 -10.48 -12.02
N ALA A 379 -18.08 -10.17 -12.26
CA ALA A 379 -17.02 -11.17 -12.38
C ALA A 379 -16.90 -12.03 -11.11
N LEU A 380 -16.95 -11.41 -9.92
CA LEU A 380 -16.94 -12.14 -8.65
C LEU A 380 -18.16 -13.07 -8.50
N ARG A 381 -19.36 -12.66 -8.94
CA ARG A 381 -20.56 -13.51 -8.92
C ARG A 381 -20.48 -14.69 -9.89
N GLN A 382 -19.83 -14.52 -11.04
CA GLN A 382 -19.65 -15.58 -12.04
C GLN A 382 -18.71 -16.71 -11.59
N THR A 383 -17.96 -16.51 -10.49
CA THR A 383 -17.20 -17.59 -9.85
C THR A 383 -18.10 -18.76 -9.45
N GLY A 384 -19.36 -18.48 -9.06
CA GLY A 384 -20.30 -19.46 -8.51
C GLY A 384 -20.06 -19.81 -7.04
N LEU A 385 -19.15 -19.09 -6.37
CA LEU A 385 -18.79 -19.32 -4.97
C LEU A 385 -19.69 -18.50 -4.03
N PRO A 386 -19.98 -19.01 -2.81
CA PRO A 386 -21.01 -18.45 -1.94
C PRO A 386 -20.60 -17.15 -1.23
N SER A 387 -19.31 -16.81 -1.20
CA SER A 387 -18.79 -15.62 -0.51
C SER A 387 -17.42 -15.20 -1.05
N THR A 388 -17.02 -13.96 -0.78
CA THR A 388 -15.66 -13.45 -1.06
C THR A 388 -14.59 -14.23 -0.31
N ALA A 389 -14.87 -14.72 0.90
CA ALA A 389 -13.97 -15.61 1.64
C ALA A 389 -13.75 -16.94 0.91
N ALA A 390 -14.81 -17.51 0.33
CA ALA A 390 -14.70 -18.71 -0.50
C ALA A 390 -13.90 -18.43 -1.77
N ILE A 391 -14.10 -17.27 -2.42
CA ILE A 391 -13.29 -16.84 -3.56
C ILE A 391 -11.81 -16.76 -3.17
N ALA A 392 -11.48 -16.07 -2.08
CA ALA A 392 -10.10 -15.90 -1.60
C ALA A 392 -9.41 -17.25 -1.32
N MET A 393 -10.10 -18.18 -0.66
CA MET A 393 -9.56 -19.50 -0.38
C MET A 393 -9.31 -20.33 -1.66
N ASN A 394 -10.16 -20.20 -2.68
CA ASN A 394 -9.99 -20.93 -3.94
C ASN A 394 -8.94 -20.28 -4.84
N VAL A 395 -8.86 -18.94 -4.88
CA VAL A 395 -7.80 -18.22 -5.61
C VAL A 395 -6.43 -18.58 -5.06
N LEU A 396 -6.28 -18.60 -3.74
CA LEU A 396 -4.99 -18.91 -3.11
C LEU A 396 -4.82 -20.40 -2.84
N ALA A 397 -5.70 -21.27 -3.32
CA ALA A 397 -5.57 -22.71 -3.14
C ALA A 397 -4.30 -23.22 -3.85
N ARG A 398 -3.60 -24.16 -3.20
CA ARG A 398 -2.27 -24.75 -3.54
C ARG A 398 -1.12 -24.13 -2.79
N THR A 399 -0.39 -24.98 -2.09
CA THR A 399 0.82 -24.60 -1.33
C THR A 399 2.02 -24.32 -2.24
N THR A 400 1.99 -24.82 -3.49
CA THR A 400 3.08 -24.63 -4.45
C THR A 400 3.06 -23.28 -5.16
N LEU A 401 1.93 -22.56 -5.13
CA LEU A 401 1.82 -21.26 -5.77
C LEU A 401 2.59 -20.22 -4.98
N TRP A 402 3.35 -19.37 -5.68
CA TRP A 402 3.90 -18.18 -5.06
C TRP A 402 2.77 -17.18 -4.77
N LYS A 403 2.71 -16.68 -3.53
CA LYS A 403 1.68 -15.76 -3.04
C LYS A 403 2.35 -14.69 -2.18
N ALA A 404 2.06 -13.43 -2.46
CA ALA A 404 2.45 -12.31 -1.61
C ALA A 404 1.23 -11.65 -0.93
N VAL A 405 0.14 -12.41 -0.81
CA VAL A 405 -1.12 -12.03 -0.17
C VAL A 405 -1.77 -13.26 0.46
N SER A 406 -2.37 -13.08 1.62
CA SER A 406 -3.00 -14.10 2.44
C SER A 406 -4.49 -14.17 2.12
N VAL A 407 -5.12 -15.31 2.44
CA VAL A 407 -6.56 -15.51 2.27
C VAL A 407 -7.37 -14.36 2.87
N PRO A 408 -7.08 -13.89 4.09
CA PRO A 408 -7.84 -12.81 4.68
C PRO A 408 -7.58 -11.46 4.03
N SER A 409 -6.34 -11.20 3.63
CA SER A 409 -5.98 -9.95 2.95
C SER A 409 -6.66 -9.87 1.58
N TYR A 410 -6.71 -10.98 0.85
CA TYR A 410 -7.40 -11.08 -0.43
C TYR A 410 -8.92 -10.96 -0.28
N ASP A 411 -9.55 -11.66 0.69
CA ASP A 411 -10.99 -11.51 0.98
C ASP A 411 -11.34 -10.05 1.28
N ASN A 412 -10.53 -9.41 2.11
CA ASN A 412 -10.74 -8.02 2.49
C ASN A 412 -10.59 -7.06 1.30
N MET A 413 -9.57 -7.28 0.46
CA MET A 413 -9.31 -6.51 -0.75
C MET A 413 -10.52 -6.50 -1.69
N ILE A 414 -11.04 -7.68 -2.06
CA ILE A 414 -12.15 -7.77 -3.02
C ILE A 414 -13.51 -7.38 -2.42
N ARG A 415 -13.61 -7.31 -1.09
CA ARG A 415 -14.83 -6.92 -0.38
C ARG A 415 -15.01 -5.41 -0.27
N HIS A 416 -13.91 -4.67 -0.12
CA HIS A 416 -13.95 -3.25 0.24
C HIS A 416 -13.35 -2.31 -0.78
N LYS A 417 -12.62 -2.80 -1.79
CA LYS A 417 -11.97 -1.98 -2.81
C LYS A 417 -12.47 -2.30 -4.21
N ASN A 418 -12.41 -1.32 -5.09
CA ASN A 418 -12.41 -1.56 -6.53
C ASN A 418 -11.00 -2.03 -6.92
N VAL A 419 -10.87 -3.29 -7.30
CA VAL A 419 -9.56 -3.91 -7.52
C VAL A 419 -9.26 -3.95 -9.01
N ALA A 420 -8.28 -3.16 -9.43
CA ALA A 420 -7.69 -3.27 -10.76
C ALA A 420 -6.65 -4.38 -10.78
N VAL A 421 -6.64 -5.18 -11.84
CA VAL A 421 -5.78 -6.35 -12.00
C VAL A 421 -5.01 -6.26 -13.30
N MET A 422 -3.70 -6.52 -13.23
CA MET A 422 -2.83 -6.62 -14.39
C MET A 422 -2.09 -7.96 -14.35
N VAL A 423 -2.13 -8.71 -15.45
CA VAL A 423 -1.39 -9.98 -15.59
C VAL A 423 -0.13 -9.73 -16.41
N VAL A 424 1.01 -10.20 -15.90
CA VAL A 424 2.30 -10.13 -16.60
C VAL A 424 2.86 -11.54 -16.74
N ALA A 425 3.12 -11.99 -17.96
CA ALA A 425 3.73 -13.28 -18.25
C ALA A 425 5.17 -13.12 -18.76
N GLY A 426 5.92 -14.23 -18.73
CA GLY A 426 7.31 -14.28 -19.20
C GLY A 426 8.37 -14.04 -18.12
N LEU A 427 7.99 -13.99 -16.84
CA LEU A 427 8.90 -13.72 -15.73
C LEU A 427 9.43 -15.01 -15.08
N THR A 428 10.69 -15.00 -14.62
CA THR A 428 11.22 -16.04 -13.72
C THR A 428 10.72 -15.87 -12.29
N VAL A 429 10.94 -16.88 -11.43
CA VAL A 429 10.56 -16.82 -10.01
C VAL A 429 11.20 -15.62 -9.31
N THR A 430 12.51 -15.43 -9.47
CA THR A 430 13.22 -14.30 -8.85
C THR A 430 12.77 -12.95 -9.40
N GLN A 431 12.48 -12.86 -10.71
CA GLN A 431 11.98 -11.62 -11.31
C GLN A 431 10.60 -11.23 -10.78
N ARG A 432 9.71 -12.20 -10.55
CA ARG A 432 8.39 -11.94 -9.95
C ARG A 432 8.50 -11.37 -8.55
N GLN A 433 9.35 -11.95 -7.72
CA GLN A 433 9.61 -11.43 -6.38
C GLN A 433 10.17 -10.00 -6.44
N ASN A 434 11.18 -9.75 -7.27
CA ASN A 434 11.77 -8.42 -7.43
C ASN A 434 10.75 -7.39 -7.94
N LEU A 435 9.85 -7.77 -8.84
CA LEU A 435 8.77 -6.91 -9.31
C LEU A 435 7.79 -6.59 -8.19
N HIS A 436 7.36 -7.61 -7.42
CA HIS A 436 6.51 -7.42 -6.25
C HIS A 436 7.14 -6.45 -5.25
N ASP A 437 8.41 -6.64 -4.91
CA ASP A 437 9.11 -5.82 -3.92
C ASP A 437 9.23 -4.36 -4.38
N LEU A 438 9.55 -4.12 -5.66
CA LEU A 438 9.60 -2.77 -6.22
C LEU A 438 8.23 -2.10 -6.24
N LEU A 439 7.17 -2.80 -6.64
CA LEU A 439 5.82 -2.25 -6.63
C LEU A 439 5.36 -1.95 -5.21
N ARG A 440 5.58 -2.88 -4.27
CA ARG A 440 5.27 -2.73 -2.84
C ARG A 440 6.04 -1.59 -2.17
N HIS A 441 7.23 -1.26 -2.66
CA HIS A 441 8.05 -0.18 -2.13
C HIS A 441 7.69 1.17 -2.77
N ASP A 442 7.48 1.21 -4.08
CA ASP A 442 7.37 2.47 -4.83
C ASP A 442 5.92 2.96 -5.00
N ILE A 443 4.90 2.11 -4.75
CA ILE A 443 3.51 2.37 -5.15
C ILE A 443 2.54 2.15 -3.98
N ASP A 444 1.97 3.24 -3.47
CA ASP A 444 1.04 3.23 -2.33
C ASP A 444 -0.30 2.52 -2.63
N TRP A 445 -0.72 2.50 -3.88
CA TRP A 445 -1.96 1.88 -4.36
C TRP A 445 -1.78 0.44 -4.87
N TYR A 446 -0.62 -0.18 -4.63
CA TYR A 446 -0.41 -1.60 -4.89
C TYR A 446 -0.91 -2.45 -3.73
N LEU A 447 -1.73 -3.47 -4.03
CA LEU A 447 -2.45 -4.26 -3.04
C LEU A 447 -1.85 -5.66 -2.82
N GLY A 448 -1.04 -6.16 -3.77
CA GLY A 448 -0.38 -7.45 -3.65
C GLY A 448 -0.33 -8.22 -4.97
N ALA A 449 0.25 -9.41 -4.93
CA ALA A 449 0.34 -10.28 -6.09
C ALA A 449 0.33 -11.77 -5.75
N LEU A 450 0.05 -12.56 -6.78
CA LEU A 450 0.10 -14.01 -6.75
C LEU A 450 0.53 -14.57 -8.10
N GLU A 451 0.99 -15.81 -8.12
CA GLU A 451 1.28 -16.56 -9.33
C GLU A 451 0.01 -16.89 -10.11
N TYR A 452 -0.02 -16.54 -11.40
CA TYR A 452 -1.08 -16.98 -12.29
C TYR A 452 -0.91 -18.47 -12.61
N ALA A 453 -1.99 -19.23 -12.43
CA ALA A 453 -2.03 -20.67 -12.64
C ALA A 453 -3.14 -21.00 -13.65
N PRO A 454 -2.81 -21.24 -14.93
CA PRO A 454 -3.80 -21.43 -15.99
C PRO A 454 -4.57 -22.76 -15.86
N ASP A 455 -4.08 -23.69 -15.06
CA ASP A 455 -4.75 -24.93 -14.71
C ASP A 455 -5.82 -24.75 -13.62
N GLU A 456 -5.80 -23.62 -12.89
CA GLU A 456 -6.83 -23.30 -11.89
C GLU A 456 -8.08 -22.66 -12.53
N PRO A 457 -9.26 -23.29 -12.42
CA PRO A 457 -10.48 -22.76 -13.04
C PRO A 457 -10.87 -21.36 -12.54
N ILE A 458 -10.59 -21.07 -11.27
CA ILE A 458 -10.90 -19.76 -10.69
C ILE A 458 -9.94 -18.67 -11.20
N HIS A 459 -8.67 -19.00 -11.41
CA HIS A 459 -7.72 -18.08 -12.02
C HIS A 459 -8.10 -17.75 -13.44
N LYS A 460 -8.52 -18.76 -14.23
CA LYS A 460 -9.05 -18.52 -15.57
C LYS A 460 -10.22 -17.55 -15.57
N LYS A 461 -11.24 -17.84 -14.75
CA LYS A 461 -12.43 -16.99 -14.65
C LYS A 461 -12.15 -15.53 -14.24
N LEU A 462 -11.14 -15.31 -13.40
CA LEU A 462 -10.87 -13.99 -12.82
C LEU A 462 -9.75 -13.22 -13.53
N TYR A 463 -8.84 -13.90 -14.23
CA TYR A 463 -7.59 -13.32 -14.71
C TYR A 463 -7.23 -13.66 -16.16
N GLU A 464 -7.97 -14.55 -16.84
CA GLU A 464 -7.70 -14.89 -18.24
C GLU A 464 -8.30 -13.83 -19.17
N PHE A 465 -7.46 -12.87 -19.55
CA PHE A 465 -7.78 -11.82 -20.52
C PHE A 465 -6.74 -11.79 -21.64
N PRO A 466 -7.13 -11.43 -22.87
CA PRO A 466 -6.18 -11.24 -23.96
C PRO A 466 -5.03 -10.31 -23.57
N ALA A 467 -3.82 -10.66 -23.99
CA ALA A 467 -2.69 -9.77 -23.83
C ALA A 467 -2.90 -8.56 -24.75
N LYS A 468 -2.61 -7.36 -24.25
CA LYS A 468 -2.70 -6.12 -25.04
C LYS A 468 -1.33 -5.58 -25.40
N TYR A 469 -0.31 -5.94 -24.62
CA TYR A 469 1.04 -5.44 -24.86
C TYR A 469 2.03 -6.59 -24.84
N HIS A 470 2.97 -6.54 -25.76
CA HIS A 470 4.13 -7.41 -25.84
C HIS A 470 5.40 -6.54 -25.76
N ILE A 471 6.21 -6.78 -24.74
CA ILE A 471 7.48 -6.07 -24.52
C ILE A 471 8.61 -6.96 -24.98
N ALA A 472 9.15 -6.64 -26.15
CA ALA A 472 10.28 -7.32 -26.76
C ALA A 472 11.50 -6.40 -26.76
N GLU A 473 12.55 -6.80 -26.05
CA GLU A 473 13.79 -6.04 -25.91
C GLU A 473 13.62 -4.57 -25.46
N THR A 474 13.72 -3.62 -26.39
CA THR A 474 13.55 -2.18 -26.15
C THR A 474 12.23 -1.64 -26.71
N ASN A 475 11.43 -2.48 -27.35
CA ASN A 475 10.22 -2.10 -28.06
C ASN A 475 8.96 -2.49 -27.30
N LEU A 476 7.88 -1.78 -27.60
CA LEU A 476 6.53 -2.09 -27.17
C LEU A 476 5.67 -2.41 -28.38
N HIS A 477 5.12 -3.60 -28.43
CA HIS A 477 4.13 -4.01 -29.40
C HIS A 477 2.74 -3.96 -28.76
N ILE A 478 1.82 -3.23 -29.36
CA ILE A 478 0.41 -3.18 -28.97
C ILE A 478 -0.32 -4.24 -29.78
N LEU A 479 -0.80 -5.25 -29.08
CA LEU A 479 -1.45 -6.41 -29.66
C LEU A 479 -2.89 -6.06 -30.07
N TYR A 480 -3.30 -6.54 -31.24
CA TYR A 480 -4.67 -6.46 -31.75
C TYR A 480 -5.10 -7.80 -32.35
N SER A 481 -6.40 -8.09 -32.35
CA SER A 481 -6.95 -9.19 -33.13
C SER A 481 -7.48 -8.73 -34.50
N ALA A 482 -7.62 -9.65 -35.45
CA ALA A 482 -8.26 -9.36 -36.73
C ALA A 482 -9.67 -8.77 -36.54
N ALA A 483 -10.43 -9.23 -35.54
CA ALA A 483 -11.75 -8.71 -35.22
C ALA A 483 -11.71 -7.26 -34.70
N ASP A 484 -10.70 -6.89 -33.89
CA ASP A 484 -10.50 -5.49 -33.46
C ASP A 484 -10.30 -4.56 -34.65
N SER A 485 -9.61 -5.04 -35.69
CA SER A 485 -9.34 -4.27 -36.91
C SER A 485 -10.59 -4.09 -37.80
N GLU A 486 -11.48 -5.07 -37.83
CA GLU A 486 -12.66 -5.08 -38.71
C GLU A 486 -13.92 -4.49 -38.05
N PHE A 487 -14.11 -4.69 -36.74
CA PHE A 487 -15.37 -4.40 -36.04
C PHE A 487 -15.22 -3.49 -34.80
N GLY A 488 -13.99 -3.10 -34.42
CA GLY A 488 -13.75 -2.32 -33.20
C GLY A 488 -14.15 -0.84 -33.29
N ASP A 489 -14.94 -0.36 -32.31
CA ASP A 489 -15.17 1.08 -32.05
C ASP A 489 -13.92 1.77 -31.46
N VAL A 490 -13.00 0.98 -30.88
CA VAL A 490 -11.72 1.43 -30.33
C VAL A 490 -10.69 1.42 -31.45
N ARG A 491 -10.73 2.48 -32.27
CA ARG A 491 -9.77 2.75 -33.33
C ARG A 491 -8.36 2.36 -32.87
N MET A 492 -7.62 1.64 -33.72
CA MET A 492 -6.15 1.63 -33.74
C MET A 492 -5.65 3.08 -33.84
N SER A 493 -5.81 3.82 -32.75
CA SER A 493 -5.70 5.27 -32.73
C SER A 493 -4.24 5.60 -32.56
N ASN A 494 -3.74 6.48 -33.42
CA ASN A 494 -2.39 7.01 -33.30
C ASN A 494 -2.18 7.65 -31.92
N ASP A 495 -3.24 8.15 -31.28
CA ASP A 495 -3.22 8.71 -29.93
C ASP A 495 -2.62 7.76 -28.88
N LEU A 496 -2.86 6.44 -28.99
CA LEU A 496 -2.32 5.46 -28.04
C LEU A 496 -0.81 5.24 -28.25
N ILE A 497 -0.38 5.12 -29.52
CA ILE A 497 1.04 5.05 -29.88
C ILE A 497 1.74 6.33 -29.41
N GLU A 498 1.21 7.50 -29.76
CA GLU A 498 1.78 8.80 -29.39
C GLU A 498 1.91 8.95 -27.87
N ASN A 499 0.95 8.44 -27.08
CA ASN A 499 1.02 8.48 -25.62
C ASN A 499 2.20 7.67 -25.08
N TRP A 500 2.42 6.46 -25.63
CA TRP A 500 3.56 5.62 -25.26
C TRP A 500 4.89 6.19 -25.76
N GLU A 501 4.96 6.73 -26.96
CA GLU A 501 6.17 7.41 -27.46
C GLU A 501 6.55 8.61 -26.58
N ARG A 502 5.56 9.41 -26.14
CA ARG A 502 5.78 10.53 -25.22
C ARG A 502 6.32 10.09 -23.86
N SER A 503 6.05 8.85 -23.44
CA SER A 503 6.59 8.31 -22.19
C SER A 503 8.10 8.09 -22.23
N ARG A 504 8.69 7.94 -23.42
CA ARG A 504 10.11 7.61 -23.64
C ARG A 504 10.59 6.36 -22.91
N LEU A 505 9.68 5.43 -22.64
CA LEU A 505 10.01 4.15 -21.99
C LEU A 505 10.58 3.12 -22.98
N PHE A 506 10.23 3.24 -24.26
CA PHE A 506 10.57 2.29 -25.31
C PHE A 506 11.25 3.00 -26.48
N ALA A 507 12.06 2.25 -27.24
CA ALA A 507 12.74 2.74 -28.43
C ALA A 507 11.77 2.88 -29.62
N ALA A 508 10.86 1.93 -29.76
CA ALA A 508 9.77 1.95 -30.73
C ALA A 508 8.45 1.46 -30.10
N VAL A 509 7.32 1.93 -30.66
CA VAL A 509 5.97 1.50 -30.30
C VAL A 509 5.21 1.17 -31.58
N GLU A 510 4.77 -0.08 -31.72
CA GLU A 510 4.20 -0.58 -32.97
C GLU A 510 2.93 -1.41 -32.71
N TRP A 511 2.07 -1.56 -33.71
CA TRP A 511 0.98 -2.54 -33.67
C TRP A 511 1.49 -3.91 -34.11
N GLU A 512 1.06 -4.97 -33.43
CA GLU A 512 1.37 -6.36 -33.76
C GLU A 512 0.09 -7.19 -33.69
N GLU A 513 -0.16 -8.03 -34.69
CA GLU A 513 -1.33 -8.90 -34.70
C GLU A 513 -1.10 -10.09 -33.76
N ASP A 514 -2.01 -10.30 -32.81
CA ASP A 514 -2.05 -11.53 -32.02
C ASP A 514 -2.83 -12.59 -32.82
N LEU A 515 -2.10 -13.45 -33.51
CA LEU A 515 -2.68 -14.51 -34.34
C LEU A 515 -3.52 -15.50 -33.51
N GLU A 516 -3.09 -15.83 -32.30
CA GLU A 516 -3.80 -16.78 -31.43
C GLU A 516 -5.10 -16.16 -30.90
N HIS A 517 -5.11 -14.86 -30.60
CA HIS A 517 -6.35 -14.15 -30.29
C HIS A 517 -7.28 -14.04 -31.50
N SER A 518 -6.74 -13.75 -32.68
CA SER A 518 -7.51 -13.63 -33.93
C SER A 518 -8.20 -14.94 -34.32
N GLU A 519 -7.52 -16.08 -34.15
CA GLU A 519 -8.10 -17.41 -34.36
C GLU A 519 -9.24 -17.70 -33.38
N ARG A 520 -9.09 -17.31 -32.11
CA ARG A 520 -10.15 -17.47 -31.09
C ARG A 520 -11.37 -16.63 -31.40
N ASP A 521 -11.18 -15.36 -31.75
CA ASP A 521 -12.30 -14.46 -32.10
C ASP A 521 -13.04 -14.96 -33.33
N SER A 522 -12.30 -15.47 -34.33
CA SER A 522 -12.87 -16.09 -35.52
C SER A 522 -13.71 -17.34 -35.19
N ALA A 523 -13.23 -18.17 -34.26
CA ALA A 523 -13.98 -19.34 -33.79
C ALA A 523 -15.25 -18.94 -33.02
N GLU A 524 -15.17 -17.96 -32.13
CA GLU A 524 -16.32 -17.45 -31.38
C GLU A 524 -17.37 -16.82 -32.30
N ALA A 525 -16.95 -15.99 -33.26
CA ALA A 525 -17.83 -15.42 -34.28
C ALA A 525 -18.53 -16.52 -35.11
N GLY A 526 -17.79 -17.57 -35.47
CA GLY A 526 -18.36 -18.76 -36.12
C GLY A 526 -19.46 -19.43 -35.30
N HIS A 527 -19.21 -19.65 -34.00
CA HIS A 527 -20.21 -20.22 -33.09
C HIS A 527 -21.46 -19.33 -32.93
N ILE A 528 -21.28 -18.01 -32.86
CA ILE A 528 -22.40 -17.05 -32.78
C ILE A 528 -23.23 -17.08 -34.06
N LEU A 529 -22.57 -17.08 -35.23
CA LEU A 529 -23.25 -17.18 -36.52
C LEU A 529 -24.01 -18.49 -36.65
N GLU A 530 -23.41 -19.62 -36.26
CA GLU A 530 -24.09 -20.92 -36.25
C GLU A 530 -25.32 -20.91 -35.33
N ALA A 531 -25.23 -20.32 -34.13
CA ALA A 531 -26.35 -20.19 -33.22
C ALA A 531 -27.48 -19.29 -33.78
N LEU A 532 -27.12 -18.20 -34.45
CA LEU A 532 -28.06 -17.30 -35.13
C LEU A 532 -28.73 -17.97 -36.33
N PHE A 533 -27.98 -18.70 -37.15
CA PHE A 533 -28.51 -19.47 -38.27
C PHE A 533 -29.39 -20.64 -37.81
N ALA A 534 -29.03 -21.31 -36.70
CA ALA A 534 -29.86 -22.36 -36.11
C ALA A 534 -31.18 -21.80 -35.52
N ALA A 535 -31.19 -20.52 -35.12
CA ALA A 535 -32.40 -19.82 -34.68
C ALA A 535 -33.24 -19.24 -35.84
N TYR A 536 -32.70 -19.21 -37.06
CA TYR A 536 -33.36 -18.70 -38.25
C TYR A 536 -34.06 -19.87 -38.99
N ASP A 537 -35.39 -19.95 -38.91
CA ASP A 537 -36.18 -20.92 -39.67
C ASP A 537 -36.50 -20.35 -41.08
N PRO A 538 -35.91 -20.88 -42.16
CA PRO A 538 -36.17 -20.41 -43.52
C PRO A 538 -37.57 -20.76 -44.05
N GLU A 539 -38.37 -21.57 -43.33
CA GLU A 539 -39.75 -21.92 -43.71
C GLU A 539 -40.84 -21.15 -42.92
N ALA A 540 -40.45 -20.21 -42.04
CA ALA A 540 -41.42 -19.37 -41.35
C ALA A 540 -42.22 -18.51 -42.37
N PRO A 541 -43.56 -18.58 -42.41
CA PRO A 541 -44.35 -17.88 -43.42
C PRO A 541 -44.17 -16.36 -43.27
N ALA A 542 -44.09 -15.66 -44.40
CA ALA A 542 -44.00 -14.20 -44.43
C ALA A 542 -45.16 -13.60 -43.63
N PHE A 543 -44.82 -12.75 -42.67
CA PHE A 543 -45.77 -12.04 -41.83
C PHE A 543 -46.66 -11.16 -42.72
N ASP A 544 -47.91 -11.58 -42.94
CA ASP A 544 -48.93 -10.79 -43.64
C ASP A 544 -49.68 -9.95 -42.60
N PRO A 545 -49.50 -8.62 -42.56
CA PRO A 545 -50.17 -7.79 -41.59
C PRO A 545 -51.59 -7.54 -42.06
N GLU A 546 -52.56 -8.37 -41.66
CA GLU A 546 -53.96 -7.98 -41.78
C GLU A 546 -54.23 -6.79 -40.84
N PRO A 547 -54.87 -5.71 -41.34
CA PRO A 547 -55.14 -4.53 -40.55
C PRO A 547 -56.41 -4.77 -39.73
N GLN A 548 -56.29 -4.77 -38.40
CA GLN A 548 -57.47 -4.68 -37.54
C GLN A 548 -57.27 -3.63 -36.46
N ASP A 549 -57.79 -2.44 -36.81
CA ASP A 549 -58.70 -1.60 -36.04
C ASP A 549 -58.44 -1.44 -34.53
N GLU A 550 -58.04 -0.20 -34.21
CA GLU A 550 -58.34 0.52 -32.96
C GLU A 550 -59.80 0.30 -32.49
N PRO A 551 -60.07 0.31 -31.17
CA PRO A 551 -59.57 1.33 -30.24
C PRO A 551 -58.91 0.85 -28.94
#